data_AF-A0A7D5M281-F1
#
_entry.id   AF-A0A7D5M281-F1
#
_cell.length_a   1.000
_cell.length_b   1.000
_cell.length_c   1.000
_cell.angle_alpha   90.00
_cell.angle_beta   90.00
_cell.angle_gamma   90.00
#
_symmetry.space_group_name_H-M   'P 1'
#
loop_
_entity.id
_entity.type
_entity.pdbx_description
1 polymer ?
#
loop_
_entity_poly.entity_id
_entity_poly.type
_entity_poly.pdbx_seq_one_letter_code
_entity_poly.pdbx_strand_id
1 'polypeptide(L)' 'MTLFCKQCNERRLPIVFAKDKPPLWLCGKCENFADGVDVIIREITKEEKEDIKKKLDDFENNTSLNGEKLKRRKGVN' A
#
# COMPACT_ATOMS: atom_id res chain seq x y z
N MET A 1 -14.72 15.73 -3.41
CA MET A 1 -14.20 14.58 -4.20
C MET A 1 -12.76 14.35 -3.81
N THR A 2 -12.47 13.18 -3.23
CA THR A 2 -11.20 12.76 -2.61
C THR A 2 -10.08 12.41 -3.59
N LEU A 3 -10.32 12.68 -4.88
CA LEU A 3 -9.52 12.19 -6.01
C LEU A 3 -8.11 12.78 -6.01
N PHE A 4 -7.92 13.97 -5.43
CA PHE A 4 -6.62 14.62 -5.28
C PHE A 4 -6.30 14.83 -3.80
N CYS A 5 -5.04 14.64 -3.44
CA CYS A 5 -4.57 14.90 -2.09
C CYS A 5 -4.47 16.42 -1.84
N LYS A 6 -5.09 16.91 -0.75
CA LYS A 6 -5.02 18.32 -0.33
C LYS A 6 -3.59 18.82 -0.10
N GLN A 7 -2.70 17.96 0.38
CA GLN A 7 -1.31 18.32 0.72
C GLN A 7 -0.38 18.26 -0.49
N CYS A 8 -0.58 17.29 -1.39
CA CYS A 8 0.39 16.97 -2.44
C CYS A 8 -0.10 17.32 -3.85
N ASN A 9 -1.40 17.60 -4.00
CA ASN A 9 -2.09 17.76 -5.28
C ASN A 9 -1.94 16.57 -6.26
N GLU A 10 -1.54 15.41 -5.74
CA GLU A 10 -1.43 14.19 -6.53
C GLU A 10 -2.71 13.37 -6.49
N ARG A 11 -2.90 12.59 -7.55
CA ARG A 11 -4.04 11.69 -7.69
C ARG A 11 -3.99 10.61 -6.60
N ARG A 12 -5.12 10.39 -5.93
CA ARG A 12 -5.31 9.27 -5.01
C ARG A 12 -5.85 8.04 -5.72
N LEU A 13 -5.45 6.87 -5.26
CA LEU A 13 -5.91 5.57 -5.72
C LEU A 13 -6.89 4.98 -4.70
N PRO A 14 -8.06 4.48 -5.13
CA PRO A 14 -8.99 3.79 -4.25
C PRO A 14 -8.44 2.40 -3.89
N ILE A 15 -8.45 2.09 -2.59
CA ILE A 15 -8.10 0.79 -2.03
C ILE A 15 -9.35 0.22 -1.36
N VAL A 16 -9.82 -0.91 -1.89
CA VAL A 16 -11.00 -1.63 -1.40
C VAL A 16 -10.53 -2.87 -0.64
N PHE A 17 -10.74 -2.88 0.67
CA PHE A 17 -10.34 -4.02 1.52
C PHE A 17 -11.44 -5.08 1.64
N ALA A 18 -12.71 -4.70 1.47
CA ALA A 18 -13.85 -5.60 1.53
C ALA A 18 -15.00 -5.06 0.67
N LYS A 19 -15.82 -5.97 0.13
CA LYS A 19 -16.94 -5.64 -0.76
C LYS A 19 -17.97 -4.70 -0.10
N ASP A 20 -18.17 -4.85 1.21
CA ASP A 20 -19.19 -4.12 1.97
C ASP A 20 -18.64 -2.87 2.68
N LYS A 21 -17.36 -2.53 2.46
CA LYS A 21 -16.73 -1.37 3.09
C LYS A 21 -16.45 -0.28 2.05
N PRO A 22 -16.59 1.00 2.42
CA PRO A 22 -16.22 2.09 1.53
C PRO A 22 -14.71 2.04 1.21
N PRO A 23 -14.30 2.45 0.00
CA PRO A 23 -12.89 2.53 -0.35
C PRO A 23 -12.17 3.58 0.48
N LEU A 24 -10.92 3.27 0.85
CA LEU A 24 -9.98 4.28 1.33
C LEU A 24 -9.19 4.82 0.14
N TRP A 25 -8.76 6.07 0.22
CA TRP A 25 -8.04 6.76 -0.85
C TRP A 25 -6.58 6.96 -0.45
N LEU A 26 -5.68 6.24 -1.08
CA LEU A 26 -4.24 6.34 -0.84
C LEU A 26 -3.61 7.40 -1.75
N CYS A 27 -2.83 8.32 -1.20
CA CYS A 27 -2.00 9.22 -1.99
C CYS A 27 -0.67 8.55 -2.37
N GLY A 28 -0.29 8.57 -3.65
CA GLY A 28 0.98 7.97 -4.10
C GLY A 28 2.25 8.67 -3.58
N LYS A 29 2.15 9.94 -3.17
CA LYS A 29 3.29 10.74 -2.69
C LYS A 29 3.47 10.71 -1.17
N CYS A 30 2.44 11.13 -0.44
CA CYS A 30 2.50 11.17 1.02
C CYS A 30 2.08 9.86 1.68
N GLU A 31 1.53 8.90 0.92
CA GLU A 31 1.06 7.60 1.43
C GLU A 31 -0.02 7.70 2.53
N ASN A 32 -0.63 8.88 2.67
CA ASN A 32 -1.74 9.10 3.59
C ASN A 32 -3.02 8.48 3.05
N PHE A 33 -3.81 7.91 3.96
CA PHE A 33 -5.15 7.39 3.66
C PHE A 33 -6.20 8.44 3.97
N ALA A 34 -7.11 8.66 3.01
CA ALA A 34 -8.30 9.48 3.20
C ALA A 34 -9.59 8.65 3.04
N ASP A 35 -10.66 9.06 3.70
CA ASP A 35 -11.99 8.47 3.54
C ASP A 35 -12.72 9.03 2.29
N GLY A 36 -14.00 8.67 2.11
CA GLY A 36 -14.85 9.20 1.04
C GLY A 36 -15.21 10.70 1.16
N VAL A 37 -14.95 11.32 2.32
CA VAL A 37 -15.26 12.72 2.63
C VAL A 37 -14.00 13.60 2.61
N ASP A 38 -12.84 13.01 2.30
CA ASP A 38 -11.53 13.67 2.24
C ASP A 38 -10.99 14.10 3.61
N VAL A 39 -11.30 13.28 4.62
CA VAL A 39 -10.69 13.30 5.96
C VAL A 39 -9.51 12.33 5.96
N ILE A 40 -8.35 12.81 6.41
CA ILE A 40 -7.17 11.96 6.55
C ILE A 40 -7.35 11.07 7.78
N ILE A 41 -7.45 9.76 7.57
CA ILE A 41 -7.66 8.76 8.62
C ILE A 41 -6.33 8.38 9.29
N ARG A 42 -5.25 8.41 8.50
CA ARG A 42 -3.90 8.13 8.97
C ARG A 42 -2.90 8.98 8.23
N GLU A 43 -2.17 9.79 8.98
CA GLU A 43 -0.98 10.48 8.50
C GLU A 43 0.24 9.60 8.79
N ILE A 44 1.02 9.32 7.76
CA ILE A 44 2.31 8.66 7.90
C ILE A 44 3.36 9.74 8.14
N THR A 45 4.02 9.70 9.30
CA THR A 45 5.09 10.63 9.61
C THR A 45 6.36 10.28 8.83
N LYS A 46 7.30 11.24 8.74
CA LYS A 46 8.58 10.99 8.06
C LYS A 46 9.38 9.86 8.72
N GLU A 47 9.36 9.82 10.05
CA GLU A 47 10.03 8.78 10.84
C GLU A 47 9.46 7.40 10.53
N GLU A 48 8.12 7.25 10.47
CA GLU A 48 7.49 5.99 10.10
C GLU A 48 7.87 5.54 8.68
N LYS A 49 7.99 6.47 7.72
CA LYS A 49 8.45 6.12 6.35
C LYS A 49 9.88 5.61 6.35
N GLU A 50 10.77 6.26 7.09
CA GLU A 50 12.18 5.86 7.18
C GLU A 50 12.32 4.48 7.82
N ASP A 51 11.54 4.19 8.85
CA ASP A 51 11.55 2.88 9.51
C ASP A 51 10.97 1.78 8.62
N ILE A 52 9.90 2.06 7.87
CA ILE A 52 9.35 1.12 6.88
C ILE A 52 10.40 0.85 5.78
N LYS A 53 11.08 1.89 5.32
CA LYS A 53 12.11 1.77 4.29
C LYS A 53 13.29 0.92 4.77
N LYS A 54 13.80 1.16 5.98
CA LYS A 54 14.86 0.34 6.58
C LYS A 54 14.46 -1.13 6.67
N LYS A 55 13.22 -1.42 7.09
CA LYS A 55 12.70 -2.79 7.15
C LYS A 55 12.60 -3.47 5.78
N LEU A 56 12.25 -2.71 4.73
CA LEU A 56 12.23 -3.23 3.36
C LEU A 56 13.65 -3.51 2.87
N ASP A 57 14.59 -2.59 3.08
CA ASP A 57 15.99 -2.77 2.72
C ASP A 57 16.61 -3.98 3.47
N ASP A 58 16.31 -4.13 4.75
CA ASP A 58 16.75 -5.30 5.55
C ASP A 58 16.13 -6.59 5.04
N PHE A 59 14.86 -6.58 4.63
CA PHE A 59 14.20 -7.74 4.05
C PHE A 59 14.88 -8.15 2.75
N GLU A 60 15.10 -7.22 1.81
CA GLU A 60 15.73 -7.50 0.52
C GLU A 60 17.16 -8.03 0.67
N ASN A 61 17.94 -7.49 1.62
CA ASN A 61 19.33 -7.91 1.82
C ASN A 61 19.48 -9.23 2.58
N ASN A 62 18.54 -9.56 3.48
CA ASN A 62 18.65 -10.75 4.34
C ASN A 62 17.77 -11.92 3.90
N THR A 63 16.83 -11.73 2.97
CA THR A 63 16.04 -12.85 2.45
C THR A 63 16.66 -13.47 1.21
N SER A 64 17.19 -14.68 1.36
CA SER A 64 17.45 -15.56 0.22
C SER A 64 16.13 -16.14 -0.27
N LEU A 65 15.55 -15.56 -1.32
CA LEU A 65 14.46 -16.19 -2.05
C LEU A 65 15.03 -17.41 -2.79
N ASN A 66 15.03 -18.57 -2.13
CA ASN A 66 15.28 -19.83 -2.81
C ASN A 66 14.28 -19.91 -3.95
N GLY A 67 14.77 -19.87 -5.19
CA GLY A 67 13.99 -19.79 -6.42
C GLY A 67 13.20 -21.06 -6.73
N GLU A 68 12.51 -21.61 -5.74
CA GLU A 68 11.64 -22.76 -5.84
C GLU A 68 10.46 -22.35 -6.72
N LYS A 69 10.61 -22.63 -8.01
CA LYS A 69 9.56 -22.41 -9.00
C LYS A 69 8.34 -23.20 -8.55
N LEU A 70 7.25 -22.50 -8.24
CA LEU A 70 5.93 -23.09 -8.00
C LEU A 70 5.56 -23.96 -9.19
N LYS A 71 5.82 -25.27 -9.10
CA LYS A 71 5.45 -26.22 -10.15
C LYS A 71 3.94 -26.38 -10.11
N ARG A 72 3.26 -25.94 -11.17
CA ARG A 72 1.83 -26.18 -11.38
C ARG A 72 1.58 -27.69 -11.30
N ARG A 73 0.80 -28.15 -10.31
CA ARG A 73 0.37 -29.55 -10.24
C ARG A 73 -0.42 -29.86 -11.52
N LYS A 74 0.01 -30.88 -12.28
CA LYS A 74 -0.78 -31.39 -13.41
C LYS A 74 -2.09 -31.91 -12.84
N GLY A 75 -3.22 -31.44 -13.39
CA GLY A 75 -4.55 -31.89 -12.99
C GLY A 75 -4.66 -33.40 -13.15
N VAL A 76 -5.30 -34.04 -12.17
CA VAL A 76 -5.69 -35.45 -12.23
C VAL A 76 -6.87 -35.52 -13.21
N ASN A 77 -6.74 -36.36 -14.23
CA ASN A 77 -7.84 -36.71 -15.15
C ASN A 77 -8.95 -37.44 -14.41
#